data_AF-A0A914J2Z2-F1
#
_entry.id   AF-A0A914J2Z2-F1
#
_cell.length_a   1.000
_cell.length_b   1.000
_cell.length_c   1.000
_cell.angle_alpha   90.00
_cell.angle_beta   90.00
_cell.angle_gamma   90.00
#
_symmetry.space_group_name_H-M   'P 1'
#
loop_
_entity.id
_entity.type
_entity.pdbx_description
1 polymer ?
#
loop_
_entity_poly.entity_id
_entity_poly.type
_entity_poly.pdbx_seq_one_letter_code
_entity_poly.pdbx_strand_id
1 'polypeptide(L)' 'MTTEAEGIGKVCFKDLPELEHAIIFKGEPGKKYKGFWSYEELLKAPTTEDFSKLDKMEKKVRFDDPAAIMYTSVSFHW' A
#
# COMPACT_ATOMS: atom_id res chain seq x y z
N MET A 1 17.56 0.03 -24.80
CA MET A 1 16.77 -0.87 -23.94
C MET A 1 16.89 -0.34 -22.52
N THR A 2 15.98 0.52 -22.10
CA THR A 2 15.95 1.07 -20.73
C THR A 2 15.22 0.08 -19.85
N THR A 3 15.98 -0.66 -19.03
CA THR A 3 15.44 -1.44 -17.91
C THR A 3 14.87 -0.47 -16.88
N GLU A 4 13.59 -0.16 -16.98
CA GLU A 4 12.91 0.73 -16.04
C GLU A 4 12.65 -0.03 -14.73
N ALA A 5 13.10 0.56 -13.61
CA ALA A 5 13.11 -0.07 -12.29
C ALA A 5 11.70 -0.20 -11.68
N GLU A 6 11.51 -1.22 -10.85
CA GLU A 6 10.33 -1.39 -10.00
C GLU A 6 10.19 -0.25 -8.97
N GLY A 7 8.98 -0.03 -8.48
CA GLY A 7 8.72 0.77 -7.28
C GLY A 7 8.79 2.29 -7.41
N ILE A 8 9.23 2.87 -8.53
CA ILE A 8 9.26 4.34 -8.67
C ILE A 8 8.52 4.76 -9.93
N GLY A 9 7.21 4.92 -9.81
CA GLY A 9 6.38 5.47 -10.87
C GLY A 9 5.07 6.02 -10.34
N LYS A 10 4.73 7.26 -10.72
CA LYS A 10 3.38 7.78 -10.56
C LYS A 10 2.47 6.98 -11.49
N VAL A 11 1.62 6.14 -10.92
CA VAL A 11 0.60 5.45 -11.71
C VAL A 11 -0.58 6.39 -11.84
N CYS A 12 -0.63 7.09 -12.98
CA CYS A 12 -1.66 8.08 -13.24
C CYS A 12 -2.77 7.46 -14.08
N PHE A 13 -3.96 7.32 -13.49
CA PHE A 13 -5.15 6.87 -14.20
C PHE A 13 -6.14 8.03 -14.27
N LYS A 14 -6.79 8.20 -15.43
CA LYS A 14 -7.76 9.29 -15.64
C LYS A 14 -8.97 9.19 -14.70
N ASP A 15 -9.34 7.96 -14.33
CA ASP A 15 -10.55 7.66 -13.57
C ASP A 15 -10.29 7.37 -12.09
N LEU A 16 -9.03 7.43 -11.64
CA LEU A 16 -8.67 7.26 -10.23
C LEU A 16 -8.08 8.56 -9.67
N PRO A 17 -8.22 8.80 -8.36
CA PRO A 17 -7.47 9.86 -7.70
C PRO A 17 -5.96 9.67 -7.88
N GLU A 18 -5.18 10.72 -7.66
CA GLU A 18 -3.72 10.61 -7.70
C GLU A 18 -3.24 9.60 -6.64
N LEU A 19 -2.75 8.46 -7.11
CA LEU A 19 -2.18 7.41 -6.26
C LEU A 19 -0.66 7.59 -6.21
N GLU A 20 -0.11 7.78 -5.01
CA GLU A 20 1.34 7.87 -4.83
C GLU A 20 2.04 6.52 -5.01
N HIS A 21 1.42 5.46 -4.48
CA HIS A 21 1.97 4.11 -4.49
C HIS A 21 0.88 3.08 -4.77
N ALA A 22 1.17 2.16 -5.69
CA ALA A 22 0.34 0.99 -5.96
C ALA A 22 1.13 -0.28 -5.67
N ILE A 23 0.58 -1.16 -4.85
CA ILE A 23 1.23 -2.39 -4.40
C ILE A 23 0.48 -3.59 -4.95
N ILE A 24 1.21 -4.52 -5.57
CA ILE A 24 0.65 -5.76 -6.11
C ILE A 24 0.89 -6.89 -5.11
N PHE A 25 -0.21 -7.47 -4.65
CA PHE A 25 -0.22 -8.66 -3.80
C PHE A 25 -0.47 -9.89 -4.66
N LYS A 26 0.42 -10.90 -4.59
CA LYS A 26 0.36 -12.13 -5.42
C LYS A 26 0.28 -11.85 -6.92
N GLY A 27 1.24 -11.09 -7.44
CA GLY A 27 1.41 -10.91 -8.89
C GLY A 27 1.74 -12.22 -9.61
N GLU A 28 1.68 -12.20 -10.93
CA GLU A 28 2.14 -13.33 -11.75
C GLU A 28 3.63 -13.61 -11.48
N PRO A 29 4.04 -14.87 -11.25
CA PRO A 29 5.43 -15.20 -10.95
C PRO A 29 6.41 -14.67 -12.00
N GLY A 30 7.43 -13.93 -11.56
CA GLY A 30 8.46 -13.36 -12.44
C GLY A 30 8.02 -12.13 -13.24
N LYS A 31 6.77 -11.68 -13.12
CA LYS A 31 6.29 -10.48 -13.81
C LYS A 31 6.43 -9.25 -12.93
N LYS A 32 7.20 -8.29 -13.44
CA LYS A 32 7.39 -6.98 -12.83
C LYS A 32 6.43 -5.99 -13.48
N TYR A 33 5.72 -5.21 -12.66
CA TYR A 33 4.76 -4.22 -13.16
C TYR A 33 5.36 -2.82 -13.00
N LYS A 34 5.53 -2.11 -14.12
CA LYS A 34 6.14 -0.78 -14.15
C LYS A 34 5.37 0.19 -13.24
N GLY A 35 6.09 0.84 -12.32
CA GLY A 35 5.52 1.82 -11.39
C GLY A 35 4.75 1.22 -10.21
N PHE A 36 4.66 -0.10 -10.12
CA PHE A 36 4.07 -0.79 -8.97
C PHE A 36 5.17 -1.36 -8.08
N TRP A 37 4.83 -1.52 -6.81
CA TRP A 37 5.64 -2.23 -5.84
C TRP A 37 5.19 -3.68 -5.71
N SER A 38 6.15 -4.59 -5.56
CA SER A 38 5.86 -5.95 -5.11
C SER A 38 5.66 -5.95 -3.59
N TYR A 39 4.53 -6.51 -3.14
CA TYR A 39 4.29 -6.67 -1.70
C TYR A 39 5.38 -7.50 -1.00
N GLU A 40 5.84 -8.57 -1.64
CA GLU A 40 6.84 -9.48 -1.08
C GLU A 40 8.22 -8.83 -0.93
N GLU A 41 8.56 -7.90 -1.83
CA GLU A 41 9.79 -7.12 -1.75
C GLU A 41 9.66 -6.01 -0.70
N LEU A 42 8.51 -5.34 -0.63
CA LEU A 42 8.23 -4.33 0.39
C LEU A 42 8.29 -4.90 1.81
N LEU A 43 7.90 -6.16 2.03
CA LEU A 43 8.03 -6.79 3.35
C LEU A 43 9.48 -6.96 3.82
N LYS A 44 10.44 -6.98 2.89
CA LYS A 44 11.87 -7.15 3.19
C LYS A 44 12.60 -5.81 3.33
N ALA A 45 11.98 -4.71 2.91
CA ALA A 45 12.56 -3.37 2.90
C ALA A 45 12.71 -2.70 4.28
N PRO A 46 11.88 -2.95 5.32
CA PRO A 46 11.95 -2.21 6.57
C PRO A 46 13.30 -2.37 7.27
N THR A 47 13.81 -1.26 7.78
CA THR A 47 15.04 -1.18 8.55
C THR A 47 14.75 -0.98 10.04
N THR A 48 15.77 -1.12 10.88
CA THR A 48 15.67 -0.83 12.33
C THR A 48 15.16 0.59 12.62
N GLU A 49 15.45 1.57 11.75
CA GLU A 49 14.94 2.93 11.89
C GLU A 49 13.42 2.99 11.71
N ASP A 50 12.87 2.25 10.75
CA ASP A 50 11.44 2.18 10.49
C ASP A 50 10.70 1.57 11.69
N PHE A 51 11.25 0.51 12.29
CA PHE A 51 10.70 -0.05 13.54
C PHE A 51 10.76 0.94 14.70
N SER A 52 11.82 1.75 14.79
CA SER A 52 11.92 2.80 15.82
C SER A 52 10.90 3.93 15.62
N LYS A 53 10.52 4.23 14.36
CA LYS A 53 9.43 5.17 14.06
C LYS A 53 8.07 4.58 14.44
N LEU A 54 7.85 3.29 14.17
CA LEU A 54 6.63 2.58 14.56
C LEU A 54 6.40 2.60 16.08
N ASP A 55 7.42 2.32 16.90
CA ASP A 55 7.32 2.40 18.38
C ASP A 55 6.88 3.79 18.87
N LYS A 56 7.35 4.85 18.21
CA LYS A 56 6.94 6.23 18.53
C LYS A 56 5.51 6.54 18.08
N MET A 57 5.04 5.94 16.99
CA MET A 57 3.67 6.11 16.49
C MET A 57 2.67 5.34 17.33
N GLU A 58 3.00 4.13 17.75
CA GLU A 58 2.15 3.27 18.59
C GLU A 58 1.73 4.00 19.87
N LYS A 59 2.66 4.72 20.50
CA LYS A 59 2.41 5.56 21.69
C LYS A 59 1.40 6.70 21.48
N LYS A 60 1.07 7.03 20.23
CA LYS A 60 0.13 8.11 19.87
C LYS A 60 -1.24 7.58 19.42
N VAL A 61 -1.33 6.29 19.08
CA VAL A 61 -2.58 5.66 18.66
C VAL A 61 -3.44 5.41 19.90
N ARG A 62 -4.70 5.82 19.84
CA ARG A 62 -5.69 5.55 20.89
C ARG A 62 -6.50 4.32 20.53
N PHE A 63 -7.09 3.70 21.55
CA PHE A 63 -7.89 2.48 21.39
C PHE A 63 -9.14 2.71 20.52
N ASP A 64 -9.68 3.92 20.50
CA ASP A 64 -10.87 4.33 19.77
C ASP A 64 -10.59 4.97 18.41
N ASP A 65 -9.32 5.08 18.00
CA ASP A 65 -8.97 5.66 16.70
C ASP A 65 -9.49 4.75 15.56
N PRO A 66 -10.16 5.31 14.54
CA PRO A 66 -10.70 4.52 13.44
C PRO A 66 -9.57 3.93 12.58
N ALA A 67 -9.54 2.61 12.46
CA ALA A 67 -8.49 1.90 11.71
C ALA A 67 -9.00 1.14 10.46
N ALA A 68 -10.30 0.86 10.40
CA ALA A 68 -10.89 0.06 9.32
C ALA A 68 -12.23 0.63 8.88
N ILE A 69 -12.45 0.66 7.57
CA ILE A 69 -13.74 0.93 6.95
C ILE A 69 -14.20 -0.38 6.32
N MET A 70 -15.36 -0.88 6.75
CA MET A 70 -15.95 -2.09 6.19
C MET A 70 -17.30 -1.74 5.57
N TYR A 71 -17.43 -2.02 4.28
CA TYR A 71 -18.71 -1.90 3.61
C TYR A 71 -19.59 -3.09 3.99
N THR A 72 -20.77 -2.82 4.53
CA THR A 72 -21.75 -3.83 4.90
C THR A 72 -22.99 -3.69 4.02
N SER A 73 -23.56 -4.82 3.61
CA SER A 73 -24.79 -4.85 2.81
C SER A 73 -26.01 -4.64 3.71
N VAL A 74 -26.23 -3.41 4.17
CA VAL A 74 -27.48 -3.03 4.85
C VAL A 74 -28.29 -2.10 3.95
N SER A 75 -29.01 -2.71 3.01
CA SER A 75 -30.12 -2.05 2.33
C SER A 75 -31.37 -2.28 3.19
N PHE A 76 -31.63 -1.41 4.17
CA PHE A 76 -32.93 -1.41 4.83
C PHE A 76 -33.97 -0.81 3.87
N HIS A 77 -34.84 -1.65 3.32
CA HIS A 77 -36.13 -1.19 2.79
C HIS A 77 -37.06 -0.97 3.99
N TRP A 78 -37.57 0.25 4.12
CA TRP A 78 -38.70 0.58 5.00
C TRP A 78 -40.01 0.43 4.23
#